data_AF-A0A7X8M1U6-F1
#
_entry.id   AF-A0A7X8M1U6-F1
#
_cell.length_a   1.000
_cell.length_b   1.000
_cell.length_c   1.000
_cell.angle_alpha   90.00
_cell.angle_beta   90.00
_cell.angle_gamma   90.00
#
_symmetry.space_group_name_H-M   'P 1'
#
loop_
_entity.id
_entity.type
_entity.pdbx_description
1 polymer ?
#
loop_
_entity_poly.entity_id
_entity_poly.type
_entity_poly.pdbx_seq_one_letter_code
_entity_poly.pdbx_strand_id
1 'polypeptide(L)'
;MGLGLDIGLDLGTASVLIYIKGKGIVLREPSVVAIDKNTDRILAVGEDARKMLGRTPGNIIAIRPLRDGVISDYHITEKMLKYFLNKVCSRSFFKLFKPRVMICVPSGVTEVEKRAVEDAAVQAGARKTYLIEEPIAAAIGAGIDITKACGSMVVDIGGGTTDIAVISLGGTVVSTSVKIAGDKFDEAIIRYMRKKHNVMIGERTAEDLKINIGTVFPRQQKVQMDIRGRNLVSGLPKTITVTSTELMEALEEPVSSVVEAVHSVLERTPPELAADISDRGIVMTGGGCLVYGMDKLLEYKTGIKVIIADDAVSCVAIGTGKTLDNLDYLKKELFTDIS
;
A
#
# COMPACT_ATOMS: atom_id res chain seq x y z
N MET A 1 8.71 30.69 -6.51
CA MET A 1 9.14 29.32 -6.86
C MET A 1 10.41 28.98 -6.09
N GLY A 2 10.37 27.96 -5.23
CA GLY A 2 11.57 27.51 -4.51
C GLY A 2 12.48 26.69 -5.43
N LEU A 3 13.80 26.80 -5.26
CA LEU A 3 14.81 26.06 -6.05
C LEU A 3 14.90 24.55 -5.72
N GLY A 4 14.12 24.05 -4.76
CA GLY A 4 14.11 22.64 -4.34
C GLY A 4 13.05 21.80 -5.06
N LEU A 5 13.27 20.49 -5.15
CA LEU A 5 12.29 19.53 -5.69
C LEU A 5 11.09 19.39 -4.73
N ASP A 6 9.90 19.26 -5.29
CA ASP A 6 8.69 18.82 -4.59
C ASP A 6 8.49 17.32 -4.89
N ILE A 7 8.45 16.50 -3.84
CA ILE A 7 8.46 15.03 -3.91
C ILE A 7 7.25 14.47 -3.16
N GLY A 8 6.40 13.71 -3.86
CA GLY A 8 5.37 12.87 -3.22
C GLY A 8 5.93 11.49 -2.96
N LEU A 9 5.75 10.98 -1.74
CA LEU A 9 6.15 9.64 -1.34
C LEU A 9 4.93 8.84 -0.90
N ASP A 10 4.75 7.70 -1.54
CA ASP A 10 3.99 6.60 -0.96
C ASP A 10 4.97 5.69 -0.22
N LEU A 11 4.89 5.69 1.11
CA LEU A 11 5.73 4.88 1.99
C LEU A 11 5.00 3.59 2.37
N GLY A 12 4.63 2.81 1.37
CA GLY A 12 3.86 1.59 1.54
C GLY A 12 4.62 0.45 2.21
N THR A 13 3.89 -0.43 2.88
CA THR A 13 4.42 -1.63 3.55
C THR A 13 5.14 -2.59 2.59
N ALA A 14 4.66 -2.70 1.36
CA ALA A 14 5.23 -3.59 0.34
C ALA A 14 6.19 -2.88 -0.61
N SER A 15 5.87 -1.64 -1.00
CA SER A 15 6.66 -0.87 -1.96
C SER A 15 6.67 0.61 -1.62
N VAL A 16 7.77 1.28 -1.98
CA VAL A 16 7.91 2.73 -1.98
C VAL A 16 7.78 3.24 -3.41
N LEU A 17 6.90 4.22 -3.60
CA LEU A 17 6.78 4.95 -4.87
C LEU A 17 7.14 6.41 -4.66
N ILE A 18 7.89 6.97 -5.59
CA ILE A 18 8.29 8.38 -5.57
C ILE A 18 7.76 9.09 -6.79
N TYR A 19 6.96 10.12 -6.56
CA TYR A 19 6.53 11.08 -7.55
C TYR A 19 7.36 12.36 -7.46
N ILE A 20 7.82 12.88 -8.60
CA ILE A 20 8.42 14.22 -8.68
C ILE A 20 7.52 15.12 -9.53
N LYS A 21 7.23 16.31 -9.00
CA LYS A 21 6.49 17.35 -9.73
C LYS A 21 7.06 17.59 -11.13
N GLY A 22 6.18 17.52 -12.13
CA GLY A 22 6.53 17.68 -13.55
C GLY A 22 7.27 16.51 -14.19
N LYS A 23 7.55 15.42 -13.45
CA LYS A 23 8.17 14.20 -13.97
C LYS A 23 7.29 12.95 -13.84
N GLY A 24 6.32 12.95 -12.94
CA GLY A 24 5.53 11.75 -12.65
C GLY A 24 6.24 10.82 -11.66
N ILE A 25 5.88 9.54 -11.71
CA ILE A 25 6.53 8.49 -10.92
C ILE A 25 7.95 8.24 -11.46
N VAL A 26 8.95 8.42 -10.60
CA VAL A 26 10.37 8.26 -10.94
C VAL A 26 11.03 7.07 -10.25
N LEU A 27 10.37 6.48 -9.25
CA LEU A 27 10.86 5.32 -8.52
C LEU A 27 9.69 4.43 -8.11
N ARG A 28 9.87 3.12 -8.27
CA ARG A 28 9.01 2.06 -7.75
C ARG A 28 9.92 0.94 -7.28
N GLU A 29 10.08 0.79 -5.97
CA GLU A 29 10.98 -0.20 -5.38
C GLU A 29 10.28 -0.90 -4.20
N PRO A 30 10.56 -2.18 -3.93
CA PRO A 30 10.13 -2.84 -2.71
C PRO A 30 10.61 -2.13 -1.44
N SER A 31 9.80 -2.14 -0.40
CA SER A 31 10.15 -1.62 0.94
C SER A 31 11.00 -2.62 1.71
N VAL A 32 12.17 -2.98 1.17
CA VAL A 32 13.06 -4.02 1.73
C VAL A 32 14.48 -3.49 1.83
N VAL A 33 15.14 -3.77 2.95
CA VAL A 33 16.55 -3.45 3.20
C VAL A 33 17.29 -4.72 3.62
N ALA A 34 18.44 -4.99 3.03
CA ALA A 34 19.35 -6.03 3.47
C ALA A 34 20.53 -5.41 4.23
N ILE A 35 20.78 -5.86 5.45
CA ILE A 35 21.89 -5.39 6.29
C ILE A 35 22.77 -6.55 6.75
N ASP A 36 24.05 -6.26 6.97
CA ASP A 36 24.94 -7.15 7.72
C ASP A 36 24.68 -6.95 9.23
N LYS A 37 24.35 -8.04 9.93
CA LYS A 37 23.97 -8.00 11.36
C LYS A 37 25.10 -7.57 12.29
N ASN A 38 26.35 -7.77 11.89
CA ASN A 38 27.50 -7.50 12.75
C ASN A 38 27.94 -6.04 12.64
N THR A 39 27.76 -5.44 11.46
CA THR A 39 28.25 -4.09 11.15
C THR A 39 27.13 -3.06 10.97
N ASP A 40 25.87 -3.51 10.92
CA ASP A 40 24.69 -2.68 10.62
C ASP A 40 24.80 -1.91 9.28
N ARG A 41 25.67 -2.40 8.40
CA ARG A 41 25.91 -1.83 7.07
C ARG A 41 24.83 -2.29 6.11
N ILE A 42 24.25 -1.34 5.37
CA ILE A 42 23.36 -1.62 4.24
C ILE A 42 24.14 -2.34 3.14
N LEU A 43 23.66 -3.51 2.76
CA LEU A 43 24.18 -4.32 1.66
C LEU A 43 23.37 -4.10 0.38
N ALA A 44 22.04 -4.00 0.50
CA ALA A 44 21.13 -3.74 -0.60
C ALA A 44 19.84 -3.06 -0.10
N VAL A 45 19.14 -2.36 -1.00
CA VAL A 45 17.83 -1.75 -0.76
C VAL A 45 16.96 -1.95 -2.01
N GLY A 46 15.65 -2.12 -1.83
CA GLY A 46 14.72 -2.27 -2.95
C GLY A 46 14.74 -3.68 -3.53
N GLU A 47 14.70 -3.77 -4.85
CA GLU A 47 14.55 -5.06 -5.55
C GLU A 47 15.72 -6.03 -5.27
N ASP A 48 16.94 -5.51 -5.11
CA ASP A 48 18.09 -6.35 -4.78
C ASP A 48 18.03 -6.90 -3.36
N ALA A 49 17.47 -6.16 -2.41
CA ALA A 49 17.21 -6.66 -1.06
C ALA A 49 16.04 -7.65 -1.05
N ARG A 50 14.98 -7.40 -1.82
CA ARG A 50 13.82 -8.30 -1.93
C ARG A 50 14.21 -9.69 -2.42
N LYS A 51 15.14 -9.80 -3.38
CA LYS A 51 15.68 -11.08 -3.86
C LYS A 51 16.34 -11.93 -2.76
N MET A 52 16.77 -11.31 -1.67
CA MET A 52 17.43 -11.98 -0.55
C MET A 52 16.46 -12.52 0.50
N LEU A 53 15.18 -12.14 0.48
CA LEU A 53 14.19 -12.59 1.47
C LEU A 53 14.09 -14.13 1.50
N GLY A 54 14.25 -14.70 2.70
CA GLY A 54 14.26 -16.15 2.92
C GLY A 54 15.48 -16.90 2.35
N ARG A 55 16.51 -16.17 1.87
CA ARG A 55 17.71 -16.73 1.23
C ARG A 55 19.02 -16.22 1.83
N THR A 56 18.98 -15.46 2.93
CA THR A 56 20.18 -14.87 3.53
C THR A 56 21.00 -15.89 4.34
N PRO A 57 22.35 -15.81 4.31
CA PRO A 57 23.20 -16.49 5.28
C PRO A 57 23.05 -15.88 6.69
N GLY A 58 23.58 -16.54 7.72
CA GLY A 58 23.33 -16.18 9.12
C GLY A 58 23.67 -14.73 9.51
N ASN A 59 24.69 -14.12 8.89
CA ASN A 59 25.15 -12.76 9.13
C ASN A 59 24.39 -11.69 8.34
N ILE A 60 23.53 -12.05 7.40
CA ILE A 60 22.74 -11.10 6.59
C ILE A 60 21.28 -11.25 6.97
N ILE A 61 20.57 -10.12 7.05
CA ILE A 61 19.12 -10.11 7.23
C ILE A 61 18.49 -9.15 6.24
N ALA A 62 17.45 -9.61 5.55
CA ALA A 62 16.57 -8.80 4.73
C ALA A 62 15.31 -8.50 5.53
N ILE A 63 14.99 -7.22 5.70
CA ILE A 63 13.96 -6.71 6.61
C ILE A 63 13.03 -5.79 5.82
N ARG A 64 11.72 -5.91 6.06
CA ARG A 64 10.72 -4.90 5.70
C ARG A 64 10.54 -3.97 6.91
N PRO A 65 10.99 -2.71 6.86
CA PRO A 65 11.00 -1.86 8.04
C PRO A 65 9.62 -1.22 8.33
N LEU A 66 8.68 -1.39 7.40
CA LEU A 66 7.29 -0.96 7.51
C LEU A 66 6.42 -2.19 7.68
N ARG A 67 5.41 -2.11 8.55
CA ARG A 67 4.42 -3.17 8.78
C ARG A 67 3.07 -2.56 9.12
N ASP A 68 1.99 -3.14 8.62
CA ASP A 68 0.61 -2.70 8.90
C ASP A 68 0.41 -1.18 8.69
N GLY A 69 1.01 -0.61 7.64
CA GLY A 69 0.91 0.81 7.31
C GLY A 69 1.81 1.75 8.14
N VAL A 70 2.61 1.23 9.07
CA VAL A 70 3.38 2.04 10.03
C VAL A 70 4.86 1.65 10.08
N ILE A 71 5.69 2.54 10.65
CA ILE A 71 7.12 2.31 10.86
C ILE A 71 7.32 1.32 12.00
N SER A 72 7.78 0.10 11.67
CA SER A 72 8.15 -0.91 12.66
C SER A 72 9.62 -0.85 13.08
N ASP A 73 10.49 -0.33 12.21
CA ASP A 73 11.90 -0.09 12.50
C ASP A 73 12.30 1.29 11.97
N TYR A 74 12.44 2.25 12.88
CA TYR A 74 12.78 3.63 12.55
C TYR A 74 14.14 3.75 11.87
N HIS A 75 15.18 3.08 12.40
CA HIS A 75 16.54 3.23 11.92
C HIS A 75 16.71 2.68 10.50
N ILE A 76 16.09 1.52 10.22
CA ILE A 76 16.10 0.92 8.89
C ILE A 76 15.24 1.74 7.92
N THR A 77 14.10 2.28 8.37
CA THR A 77 13.26 3.16 7.54
C THR A 77 14.00 4.43 7.13
N GLU A 78 14.68 5.10 8.05
CA GLU A 78 15.51 6.28 7.76
C GLU A 78 16.57 5.96 6.70
N LYS A 79 17.32 4.86 6.89
CA LYS A 79 18.33 4.37 5.95
C LYS A 79 17.75 4.11 4.55
N MET A 80 16.58 3.48 4.48
CA MET A 80 15.87 3.18 3.25
C MET A 80 15.42 4.46 2.53
N LEU A 81 14.75 5.37 3.25
CA LEU A 81 14.30 6.65 2.72
C LEU A 81 15.47 7.48 2.22
N LYS A 82 16.56 7.56 2.99
CA LYS A 82 17.77 8.27 2.60
C LYS A 82 18.38 7.70 1.32
N TYR A 83 18.40 6.37 1.18
CA TYR A 83 18.86 5.72 -0.05
C TYR A 83 17.99 6.12 -1.25
N PHE A 84 16.66 6.02 -1.14
CA PHE A 84 15.77 6.35 -2.24
C PHE A 84 15.77 7.84 -2.60
N LEU A 85 15.76 8.73 -1.60
CA LEU A 85 15.86 10.18 -1.83
C LEU A 85 17.19 10.54 -2.50
N ASN A 86 18.31 9.96 -2.08
CA ASN A 86 19.60 10.17 -2.74
C ASN A 86 19.59 9.64 -4.18
N LYS A 87 18.98 8.47 -4.43
CA LYS A 87 18.85 7.87 -5.76
C LYS A 87 18.12 8.82 -6.71
N VAL A 88 16.98 9.41 -6.30
CA VAL A 88 16.18 10.30 -7.15
C VAL A 88 16.73 11.73 -7.25
N CYS A 89 17.38 12.24 -6.19
CA CYS A 89 17.98 13.58 -6.15
C CYS A 89 19.42 13.62 -6.71
N SER A 90 19.99 12.49 -7.12
CA SER A 90 21.40 12.35 -7.53
C SER A 90 21.83 13.17 -8.74
N ARG A 91 20.91 13.74 -9.54
CA ARG A 91 21.25 14.62 -10.67
C ARG A 91 21.84 15.95 -10.15
N SER A 92 23.04 16.28 -10.63
CA SER A 92 23.97 17.31 -10.08
C SER A 92 23.35 18.66 -9.70
N PHE A 93 22.35 19.13 -10.46
CA PHE A 93 21.72 20.43 -10.22
C PHE A 93 20.90 20.52 -8.93
N PHE A 94 20.42 19.39 -8.38
CA PHE A 94 19.51 19.36 -7.23
C PHE A 94 20.22 19.03 -5.90
N LYS A 95 21.51 18.67 -5.91
CA LYS A 95 22.25 18.32 -4.68
C LYS A 95 22.41 19.47 -3.70
N LEU A 96 22.32 20.71 -4.17
CA LEU A 96 22.51 21.90 -3.34
C LEU A 96 21.24 22.32 -2.57
N PHE A 97 20.06 21.80 -2.95
CA PHE A 97 18.78 22.20 -2.38
C PHE A 97 18.00 20.99 -1.85
N LYS A 98 17.83 20.93 -0.52
CA LYS A 98 17.01 19.91 0.14
C LYS A 98 15.54 19.99 -0.35
N PRO A 99 14.90 18.87 -0.69
CA PRO A 99 13.54 18.85 -1.23
C PRO A 99 12.47 19.12 -0.18
N ARG A 100 11.27 19.48 -0.64
CA ARG A 100 10.04 19.36 0.15
C ARG A 100 9.41 18.00 -0.15
N VAL A 101 8.91 17.36 0.89
CA VAL A 101 8.36 16.01 0.80
C VAL A 101 6.93 16.00 1.33
N MET A 102 6.02 15.36 0.61
CA MET A 102 4.71 14.96 1.11
C MET A 102 4.70 13.44 1.22
N ILE A 103 4.22 12.91 2.33
CA ILE A 103 4.16 11.47 2.58
C ILE A 103 2.72 11.08 2.90
N CYS A 104 2.21 10.02 2.28
CA CYS A 104 0.92 9.47 2.68
C CYS A 104 1.03 8.71 4.01
N VAL A 105 -0.03 8.76 4.80
CA VAL A 105 -0.18 7.97 6.02
C VAL A 105 -1.60 7.40 6.09
N PRO A 106 -1.81 6.20 6.66
CA PRO A 106 -3.14 5.61 6.81
C PRO A 106 -4.08 6.52 7.61
N SER A 107 -5.39 6.45 7.37
CA SER A 107 -6.34 7.34 8.06
C SER A 107 -6.42 7.09 9.58
N GLY A 108 -6.03 5.89 10.03
CA GLY A 108 -6.01 5.48 11.43
C GLY A 108 -4.68 5.70 12.17
N VAL A 109 -3.74 6.43 11.56
CA VAL A 109 -2.39 6.61 12.11
C VAL A 109 -2.39 7.45 13.40
N THR A 110 -1.62 7.04 14.40
CA THR A 110 -1.46 7.77 15.66
C THR A 110 -0.51 8.96 15.52
N GLU A 111 -0.60 9.94 16.42
CA GLU A 111 0.33 11.10 16.42
C GLU A 111 1.80 10.69 16.60
N VAL A 112 2.07 9.59 17.31
CA VAL A 112 3.43 9.05 17.46
C VAL A 112 3.95 8.50 16.13
N GLU A 113 3.11 7.77 15.40
CA GLU A 113 3.46 7.22 14.08
C GLU A 113 3.61 8.32 13.01
N LYS A 114 2.76 9.36 13.03
CA LYS A 114 2.91 10.55 12.17
C LYS A 114 4.27 11.22 12.38
N ARG A 115 4.64 11.49 13.64
CA ARG A 115 5.94 12.08 13.99
C ARG A 115 7.11 11.22 13.55
N ALA A 116 7.01 9.89 13.71
CA ALA A 116 8.05 8.99 13.26
C ALA A 116 8.29 9.07 11.74
N VAL A 117 7.23 9.22 10.95
CA VAL A 117 7.32 9.40 9.49
C VAL A 117 7.95 10.75 9.15
N GLU A 118 7.53 11.83 9.81
CA GLU A 118 8.09 13.18 9.61
C GLU A 118 9.59 13.23 9.93
N ASP A 119 9.97 12.69 11.09
CA ASP A 119 11.36 12.65 11.56
C ASP A 119 12.24 11.82 10.62
N ALA A 120 11.77 10.65 10.19
CA ALA A 120 12.50 9.80 9.26
C ALA A 120 12.74 10.52 7.93
N ALA A 121 11.77 11.28 7.43
CA ALA A 121 11.90 12.06 6.20
C ALA A 121 12.88 13.24 6.34
N VAL A 122 12.82 13.96 7.46
CA VAL A 122 13.75 15.07 7.75
C VAL A 122 15.18 14.55 7.87
N GLN A 123 15.40 13.45 8.60
CA GLN A 123 16.71 12.81 8.74
C GLN A 123 17.23 12.23 7.42
N ALA A 124 16.33 11.72 6.58
CA ALA A 124 16.66 11.27 5.23
C ALA A 124 17.06 12.40 4.27
N GLY A 125 16.86 13.67 4.65
CA GLY A 125 17.36 14.84 3.92
C GLY A 125 16.29 15.82 3.43
N ALA A 126 15.02 15.64 3.80
CA ALA A 126 13.97 16.60 3.50
C ALA A 126 14.20 17.93 4.24
N ARG A 127 13.88 19.05 3.59
CA ARG A 127 13.86 20.39 4.24
C ARG A 127 12.58 20.59 5.03
N LYS A 128 11.48 20.07 4.51
CA LYS A 128 10.15 20.18 5.09
C LYS A 128 9.32 18.97 4.65
N THR A 129 8.64 18.39 5.62
CA THR A 129 7.73 17.26 5.42
C THR A 129 6.30 17.73 5.62
N TYR A 130 5.39 17.15 4.84
CA TYR A 130 3.95 17.29 4.95
C TYR A 130 3.36 15.88 4.94
N LEU A 131 2.23 15.70 5.62
CA LEU A 131 1.49 14.45 5.61
C LEU A 131 0.15 14.64 4.89
N ILE A 132 -0.31 13.58 4.23
CA ILE A 132 -1.64 13.49 3.65
C ILE A 132 -2.24 12.14 4.01
N GLU A 133 -3.55 12.11 4.26
CA GLU A 133 -4.26 10.84 4.45
C GLU A 133 -4.25 10.05 3.14
N GLU A 134 -3.89 8.77 3.25
CA GLU A 134 -3.86 7.80 2.15
C GLU A 134 -5.16 7.74 1.33
N PRO A 135 -6.38 7.67 1.92
CA PRO A 135 -7.61 7.67 1.12
C PRO A 135 -7.83 8.96 0.32
N ILE A 136 -7.42 10.12 0.84
CA ILE A 136 -7.49 11.40 0.11
C ILE A 136 -6.48 11.38 -1.06
N ALA A 137 -5.25 10.92 -0.81
CA ALA A 137 -4.25 10.76 -1.86
C ALA A 137 -4.71 9.77 -2.94
N ALA A 138 -5.26 8.62 -2.55
CA ALA A 138 -5.81 7.62 -3.45
C ALA A 138 -6.92 8.20 -4.34
N ALA A 139 -7.85 8.97 -3.75
CA ALA A 139 -8.94 9.61 -4.49
C ALA A 139 -8.44 10.60 -5.55
N ILE A 140 -7.52 11.49 -5.18
CA ILE A 140 -6.89 12.46 -6.10
C ILE A 140 -6.10 11.73 -7.20
N GLY A 141 -5.41 10.65 -6.82
CA GLY A 141 -4.68 9.78 -7.74
C GLY A 141 -5.56 9.12 -8.78
N ALA A 142 -6.71 8.62 -8.34
CA ALA A 142 -7.74 8.00 -9.18
C ALA A 142 -8.53 8.99 -10.04
N GLY A 143 -8.25 10.30 -9.93
CA GLY A 143 -8.93 11.34 -10.72
C GLY A 143 -10.30 11.74 -10.19
N ILE A 144 -10.61 11.41 -8.94
CA ILE A 144 -11.84 11.85 -8.28
C ILE A 144 -11.70 13.31 -7.90
N ASP A 145 -12.68 14.12 -8.30
CA ASP A 145 -12.80 15.50 -7.82
C ASP A 145 -13.39 15.50 -6.40
N ILE A 146 -12.51 15.52 -5.41
CA ILE A 146 -12.87 15.48 -4.00
C ILE A 146 -13.50 16.78 -3.50
N THR A 147 -13.41 17.88 -4.24
CA THR A 147 -13.87 19.21 -3.80
C THR A 147 -15.38 19.39 -3.90
N LYS A 148 -16.07 18.49 -4.62
CA LYS A 148 -17.51 18.55 -4.84
C LYS A 148 -18.29 18.20 -3.57
N ALA A 149 -19.45 18.80 -3.44
CA ALA A 149 -20.44 18.50 -2.39
C ALA A 149 -21.20 17.21 -2.72
N CYS A 150 -20.49 16.10 -2.95
CA CYS A 150 -21.08 14.79 -3.18
C CYS A 150 -20.21 13.67 -2.61
N GLY A 151 -20.85 12.59 -2.19
CA GLY A 151 -20.19 11.41 -1.64
C GLY A 151 -19.35 10.69 -2.68
N SER A 152 -18.06 10.50 -2.37
CA SER A 152 -17.15 9.65 -3.14
C SER A 152 -16.55 8.61 -2.22
N MET A 153 -16.80 7.33 -2.46
CA MET A 153 -16.21 6.25 -1.67
C MET A 153 -14.96 5.71 -2.35
N VAL A 154 -13.86 5.62 -1.59
CA VAL A 154 -12.60 5.03 -2.02
C VAL A 154 -12.23 3.87 -1.08
N VAL A 155 -11.80 2.76 -1.66
CA VAL A 155 -11.29 1.58 -0.97
C VAL A 155 -9.89 1.29 -1.50
N ASP A 156 -8.87 1.62 -0.70
CA ASP A 156 -7.47 1.40 -1.05
C ASP A 156 -6.95 0.15 -0.33
N ILE A 157 -6.61 -0.90 -1.09
CA ILE A 157 -6.08 -2.15 -0.52
C ILE A 157 -4.57 -2.19 -0.78
N GLY A 158 -3.79 -1.83 0.24
CA GLY A 158 -2.34 -1.78 0.18
C GLY A 158 -1.66 -3.12 0.51
N GLY A 159 -0.41 -3.03 0.95
CA GLY A 159 0.36 -4.16 1.47
C GLY A 159 -0.04 -4.52 2.91
N GLY A 160 -0.06 -3.52 3.80
CA GLY A 160 -0.30 -3.72 5.23
C GLY A 160 -1.70 -3.33 5.71
N THR A 161 -2.35 -2.38 5.03
CA THR A 161 -3.67 -1.85 5.41
C THR A 161 -4.64 -1.83 4.25
N THR A 162 -5.92 -1.90 4.60
CA THR A 162 -7.00 -1.47 3.71
C THR A 162 -7.60 -0.20 4.29
N ASP A 163 -7.51 0.89 3.55
CA ASP A 163 -7.99 2.22 3.93
C ASP A 163 -9.27 2.54 3.15
N ILE A 164 -10.33 2.86 3.87
CA ILE A 164 -11.67 3.05 3.32
C ILE A 164 -12.16 4.42 3.76
N ALA A 165 -12.62 5.24 2.83
CA ALA A 165 -13.16 6.55 3.14
C ALA A 165 -14.33 6.95 2.24
N VAL A 166 -15.24 7.73 2.82
CA VAL A 166 -16.20 8.56 2.10
C VAL A 166 -15.71 10.01 2.18
N ILE A 167 -15.56 10.63 1.02
CA ILE A 167 -14.97 11.95 0.84
C ILE A 167 -15.99 12.89 0.23
N SER A 168 -16.07 14.12 0.74
CA SER A 168 -16.90 15.21 0.22
C SER A 168 -16.30 16.56 0.63
N LEU A 169 -16.44 17.60 -0.19
CA LEU A 169 -15.94 18.96 0.10
C LEU A 169 -14.46 19.02 0.51
N GLY A 170 -13.63 18.18 -0.12
CA GLY A 170 -12.20 18.09 0.10
C GLY A 170 -11.80 17.30 1.34
N GLY A 171 -12.75 16.91 2.21
CA GLY A 171 -12.49 16.26 3.48
C GLY A 171 -13.05 14.84 3.59
N THR A 172 -12.47 14.08 4.51
CA THR A 172 -12.95 12.74 4.91
C THR A 172 -14.17 12.89 5.81
N VAL A 173 -15.32 12.32 5.42
CA VAL A 173 -16.57 12.34 6.20
C VAL A 173 -16.63 11.14 7.14
N VAL A 174 -16.37 9.95 6.61
CA VAL A 174 -16.28 8.69 7.36
C VAL A 174 -15.09 7.93 6.83
N SER A 175 -14.27 7.37 7.71
CA SER A 175 -13.17 6.49 7.31
C SER A 175 -12.88 5.40 8.31
N THR A 176 -12.25 4.34 7.82
CA THR A 176 -11.68 3.25 8.61
C THR A 176 -10.42 2.75 7.93
N SER A 177 -9.42 2.39 8.73
CA SER A 177 -8.24 1.67 8.27
C SER A 177 -8.15 0.35 9.03
N VAL A 178 -8.06 -0.78 8.31
CA VAL A 178 -7.90 -2.11 8.91
C VAL A 178 -6.57 -2.73 8.52
N LYS A 179 -5.92 -3.43 9.46
CA LYS A 179 -4.62 -4.09 9.27
C LYS A 179 -4.75 -5.44 8.56
N ILE A 180 -5.56 -5.47 7.50
CA ILE A 180 -5.86 -6.64 6.68
C ILE A 180 -5.76 -6.21 5.21
N ALA A 181 -4.74 -6.72 4.52
CA ALA A 181 -4.43 -6.37 3.14
C ALA A 181 -3.52 -7.44 2.49
N GLY A 182 -2.69 -7.04 1.53
CA GLY A 182 -1.82 -7.94 0.78
C GLY A 182 -0.96 -8.88 1.62
N ASP A 183 -0.40 -8.43 2.74
CA ASP A 183 0.43 -9.24 3.64
C ASP A 183 -0.39 -10.33 4.33
N LYS A 184 -1.63 -10.01 4.75
CA LYS A 184 -2.55 -10.99 5.34
C LYS A 184 -3.05 -12.01 4.32
N PHE A 185 -3.16 -11.61 3.06
CA PHE A 185 -3.46 -12.54 1.97
C PHE A 185 -2.31 -13.54 1.80
N ASP A 186 -1.06 -13.08 1.83
CA ASP A 186 0.11 -13.98 1.74
C ASP A 186 0.21 -14.92 2.94
N GLU A 187 0.02 -14.40 4.16
CA GLU A 187 -0.04 -15.20 5.39
C GLU A 187 -1.11 -16.30 5.31
N ALA A 188 -2.30 -15.97 4.78
CA ALA A 188 -3.39 -16.92 4.61
C ALA A 188 -3.06 -18.02 3.61
N ILE A 189 -2.40 -17.69 2.49
CA ILE A 189 -1.92 -18.67 1.50
C ILE A 189 -0.86 -19.60 2.11
N ILE A 190 0.12 -19.06 2.85
CA ILE A 190 1.15 -19.87 3.53
C ILE A 190 0.48 -20.86 4.50
N ARG A 191 -0.46 -20.37 5.31
CA ARG A 191 -1.21 -21.18 6.27
C ARG A 191 -2.02 -22.27 5.58
N TYR A 192 -2.66 -21.96 4.45
CA TYR A 192 -3.39 -22.93 3.65
C TYR A 192 -2.48 -24.05 3.12
N MET A 193 -1.33 -23.71 2.53
CA MET A 193 -0.37 -24.71 2.02
C MET A 193 0.13 -25.63 3.12
N ARG A 194 0.41 -25.07 4.31
CA ARG A 194 0.82 -25.85 5.48
C ARG A 194 -0.27 -26.84 5.90
N LYS A 195 -1.53 -26.40 5.99
CA LYS A 195 -2.66 -27.19 6.50
C LYS A 195 -3.16 -28.23 5.49
N LYS A 196 -3.33 -27.85 4.22
CA LYS A 196 -3.94 -28.69 3.18
C LYS A 196 -2.93 -29.64 2.52
N HIS A 197 -1.71 -29.16 2.27
CA HIS A 197 -0.71 -29.89 1.48
C HIS A 197 0.45 -30.47 2.28
N ASN A 198 0.55 -30.14 3.58
CA ASN A 198 1.73 -30.40 4.40
C ASN A 198 3.02 -29.84 3.76
N VAL A 199 2.92 -28.69 3.09
CA VAL A 199 4.05 -28.01 2.44
C VAL A 199 4.24 -26.64 3.05
N MET A 200 5.47 -26.34 3.45
CA MET A 200 5.90 -25.01 3.88
C MET A 200 6.48 -24.25 2.70
N ILE A 201 5.96 -23.04 2.47
CA ILE A 201 6.46 -22.09 1.48
C ILE A 201 6.84 -20.76 2.16
N GLY A 202 7.69 -19.98 1.50
CA GLY A 202 8.04 -18.63 1.95
C GLY A 202 7.11 -17.55 1.38
N GLU A 203 7.21 -16.35 1.94
CA GLU A 203 6.40 -15.17 1.56
C GLU A 203 6.39 -14.90 0.06
N ARG A 204 7.57 -14.90 -0.59
CA ARG A 204 7.66 -14.67 -2.04
C ARG A 204 6.84 -15.68 -2.86
N THR A 205 6.85 -16.95 -2.48
CA THR A 205 6.08 -17.98 -3.19
C THR A 205 4.58 -17.80 -2.97
N ALA A 206 4.17 -17.32 -1.79
CA ALA A 206 2.78 -16.98 -1.52
C ALA A 206 2.32 -15.74 -2.29
N GLU A 207 3.16 -14.71 -2.37
CA GLU A 207 2.93 -13.52 -3.19
C GLU A 207 2.84 -13.88 -4.68
N ASP A 208 3.75 -14.72 -5.19
CA ASP A 208 3.72 -15.20 -6.57
C ASP A 208 2.42 -15.97 -6.85
N LEU A 209 1.94 -16.81 -5.92
CA LEU A 209 0.64 -17.49 -6.01
C LEU A 209 -0.52 -16.48 -6.05
N LYS A 210 -0.53 -15.50 -5.14
CA LYS A 210 -1.53 -14.43 -5.06
C LYS A 210 -1.64 -13.65 -6.37
N ILE A 211 -0.51 -13.23 -6.95
CA ILE A 211 -0.48 -12.44 -8.18
C ILE A 211 -0.93 -13.27 -9.38
N ASN A 212 -0.45 -14.51 -9.52
CA ASN A 212 -0.66 -15.27 -10.76
C ASN A 212 -1.99 -16.03 -10.80
N ILE A 213 -2.44 -16.59 -9.68
CA ILE A 213 -3.63 -17.43 -9.62
C ILE A 213 -4.60 -17.06 -8.49
N GLY A 214 -4.34 -15.97 -7.76
CA GLY A 214 -5.23 -15.46 -6.71
C GLY A 214 -6.63 -15.17 -7.25
N THR A 215 -7.65 -15.49 -6.47
CA THR A 215 -9.05 -15.38 -6.86
C THR A 215 -9.92 -15.29 -5.64
N VAL A 216 -10.87 -14.36 -5.64
CA VAL A 216 -11.86 -14.18 -4.55
C VAL A 216 -13.30 -14.22 -5.05
N PHE A 217 -13.49 -14.40 -6.36
CA PHE A 217 -14.80 -14.53 -7.01
C PHE A 217 -14.76 -15.62 -8.08
N PRO A 218 -15.84 -16.38 -8.32
CA PRO A 218 -15.83 -17.48 -9.28
C PRO A 218 -15.29 -17.09 -10.66
N ARG A 219 -14.35 -17.90 -11.15
CA ARG A 219 -13.76 -17.80 -12.49
C ARG A 219 -14.51 -18.71 -13.46
N GLN A 220 -14.61 -18.28 -14.72
CA GLN A 220 -15.06 -19.16 -15.81
C GLN A 220 -14.06 -20.28 -16.09
N GLN A 221 -12.75 -19.97 -16.04
CA GLN A 221 -11.67 -20.93 -16.26
C GLN A 221 -10.81 -21.05 -15.02
N LYS A 222 -10.67 -22.29 -14.54
CA LYS A 222 -9.75 -22.64 -13.47
C LYS A 222 -8.32 -22.45 -13.96
N VAL A 223 -7.50 -21.76 -13.16
CA VAL A 223 -6.06 -21.64 -13.42
C VAL A 223 -5.28 -22.33 -12.31
N GLN A 224 -4.03 -22.67 -12.62
CA GLN A 224 -3.17 -23.41 -11.72
C GLN A 224 -1.71 -23.01 -11.91
N MET A 225 -0.91 -23.22 -10.87
CA MET A 225 0.51 -22.92 -10.85
C MET A 225 1.23 -23.99 -10.04
N ASP A 226 2.38 -24.45 -10.54
CA ASP A 226 3.26 -25.32 -9.77
C ASP A 226 4.14 -24.50 -8.84
N ILE A 227 4.21 -24.92 -7.58
CA ILE A 227 5.10 -24.34 -6.58
C ILE A 227 5.97 -25.40 -5.94
N ARG A 228 7.16 -24.98 -5.48
CA ARG A 228 8.09 -25.82 -4.75
C ARG A 228 8.20 -25.32 -3.31
N GLY A 229 8.05 -26.21 -2.36
CA GLY A 229 8.22 -25.93 -0.94
C GLY A 229 8.89 -27.09 -0.21
N ARG A 230 8.96 -26.99 1.12
CA ARG A 230 9.47 -28.06 1.97
C ARG A 230 8.31 -28.90 2.49
N ASN A 231 8.32 -30.20 2.22
CA ASN A 231 7.37 -31.12 2.81
C ASN A 231 7.61 -31.19 4.33
N LEU A 232 6.56 -31.00 5.12
CA LEU A 232 6.63 -30.96 6.58
C LEU A 232 6.76 -32.34 7.24
N VAL A 233 6.39 -33.40 6.52
CA VAL A 233 6.50 -34.80 6.98
C VAL A 233 7.91 -35.33 6.69
N SER A 234 8.38 -35.19 5.45
CA SER A 234 9.69 -35.75 5.04
C SER A 234 10.86 -34.78 5.21
N GLY A 235 10.60 -33.48 5.36
CA GLY A 235 11.64 -32.44 5.37
C GLY A 235 12.26 -32.13 4.00
N LEU A 236 11.91 -32.88 2.94
CA LEU A 236 12.49 -32.76 1.61
C LEU A 236 11.72 -31.78 0.71
N PRO A 237 12.36 -31.19 -0.31
CA PRO A 237 11.65 -30.39 -1.30
C PRO A 237 10.55 -31.18 -2.02
N LYS A 238 9.35 -30.60 -2.13
CA LYS A 238 8.20 -31.17 -2.84
C LYS A 238 7.60 -30.12 -3.78
N THR A 239 7.27 -30.55 -4.99
CA THR A 239 6.49 -29.75 -5.94
C THR A 239 5.03 -30.14 -5.84
N ILE A 240 4.13 -29.16 -5.83
CA ILE A 240 2.68 -29.35 -5.86
C ILE A 240 2.07 -28.38 -6.88
N THR A 241 0.97 -28.79 -7.50
CA THR A 241 0.14 -27.93 -8.33
C THR A 241 -0.95 -27.32 -7.47
N VAL A 242 -1.02 -25.99 -7.41
CA VAL A 242 -2.04 -25.23 -6.66
C VAL A 242 -2.99 -24.60 -7.65
N THR A 243 -4.27 -24.55 -7.30
CA THR A 243 -5.32 -24.06 -8.18
C THR A 243 -6.01 -22.80 -7.65
N SER A 244 -6.63 -22.02 -8.54
CA SER A 244 -7.36 -20.79 -8.16
C SER A 244 -8.51 -21.06 -7.19
N THR A 245 -9.11 -22.25 -7.22
CA THR A 245 -10.16 -22.67 -6.27
C THR A 245 -9.61 -22.78 -4.84
N GLU A 246 -8.40 -23.31 -4.71
CA GLU A 246 -7.75 -23.42 -3.40
C GLU A 246 -7.34 -22.04 -2.86
N LEU A 247 -6.90 -21.13 -3.74
CA LEU A 247 -6.64 -19.75 -3.32
C LEU A 247 -7.91 -19.01 -2.92
N MET A 248 -9.05 -19.30 -3.56
CA MET A 248 -10.34 -18.74 -3.15
C MET A 248 -10.73 -19.19 -1.73
N GLU A 249 -10.53 -20.48 -1.40
CA GLU A 249 -10.72 -21.00 -0.03
C GLU A 249 -9.71 -20.39 0.95
N ALA A 250 -8.44 -20.26 0.55
CA ALA A 250 -7.39 -19.71 1.39
C ALA A 250 -7.62 -18.23 1.76
N LEU A 251 -8.17 -17.45 0.83
CA LEU A 251 -8.35 -16.00 0.95
C LEU A 251 -9.71 -15.60 1.55
N GLU A 252 -10.64 -16.55 1.76
CA GLU A 252 -12.01 -16.28 2.20
C GLU A 252 -12.06 -15.44 3.48
N GLU A 253 -11.34 -15.84 4.53
CA GLU A 253 -11.30 -15.14 5.82
C GLU A 253 -10.80 -13.69 5.70
N PRO A 254 -9.56 -13.41 5.24
CA PRO A 254 -9.06 -12.03 5.21
C PRO A 254 -9.83 -11.14 4.24
N VAL A 255 -10.36 -11.67 3.15
CA VAL A 255 -11.15 -10.90 2.18
C VAL A 255 -12.54 -10.58 2.73
N SER A 256 -13.16 -11.50 3.48
CA SER A 256 -14.43 -11.23 4.17
C SER A 256 -14.28 -10.08 5.15
N SER A 257 -13.18 -10.01 5.90
CA SER A 257 -12.92 -8.89 6.80
C SER A 257 -12.75 -7.55 6.08
N VAL A 258 -12.20 -7.53 4.86
CA VAL A 258 -12.15 -6.31 4.04
C VAL A 258 -13.57 -5.89 3.63
N VAL A 259 -14.40 -6.84 3.18
CA VAL A 259 -15.81 -6.58 2.82
C VAL A 259 -16.61 -6.05 4.01
N GLU A 260 -16.43 -6.64 5.20
CA GLU A 260 -17.06 -6.18 6.45
C GLU A 260 -16.65 -4.74 6.80
N ALA A 261 -15.37 -4.39 6.62
CA ALA A 261 -14.91 -3.03 6.85
C ALA A 261 -15.55 -2.03 5.88
N VAL A 262 -15.76 -2.40 4.61
CA VAL A 262 -16.47 -1.58 3.62
C VAL A 262 -17.93 -1.38 4.04
N HIS A 263 -18.64 -2.45 4.42
CA HIS A 263 -20.01 -2.36 4.93
C HIS A 263 -20.12 -1.45 6.16
N SER A 264 -19.20 -1.58 7.11
CA SER A 264 -19.19 -0.74 8.32
C SER A 264 -19.02 0.75 8.03
N VAL A 265 -18.29 1.12 6.96
CA VAL A 265 -18.21 2.51 6.51
C VAL A 265 -19.52 2.97 5.88
N LEU A 266 -20.12 2.15 5.01
CA LEU A 266 -21.43 2.45 4.40
C LEU A 266 -22.52 2.65 5.46
N GLU A 267 -22.56 1.82 6.51
CA GLU A 267 -23.54 1.92 7.60
C GLU A 267 -23.44 3.22 8.40
N ARG A 268 -22.24 3.79 8.53
CA ARG A 268 -22.00 5.06 9.25
C ARG A 268 -22.09 6.29 8.35
N THR A 269 -22.24 6.09 7.04
CA THR A 269 -22.29 7.17 6.06
C THR A 269 -23.64 7.88 6.11
N PRO A 270 -23.68 9.24 6.14
CA PRO A 270 -24.93 9.99 6.07
C PRO A 270 -25.80 9.58 4.86
N PRO A 271 -27.14 9.52 4.99
CA PRO A 271 -28.02 9.03 3.94
C PRO A 271 -27.84 9.73 2.59
N GLU A 272 -27.60 11.03 2.59
CA GLU A 272 -27.39 11.84 1.38
C GLU A 272 -26.13 11.40 0.63
N LEU A 273 -25.02 11.17 1.35
CA LEU A 273 -23.77 10.70 0.75
C LEU A 273 -23.84 9.22 0.37
N ALA A 274 -24.61 8.41 1.10
CA ALA A 274 -24.85 7.02 0.73
C ALA A 274 -25.62 6.91 -0.59
N ALA A 275 -26.59 7.81 -0.82
CA ALA A 275 -27.28 7.91 -2.11
C ALA A 275 -26.30 8.27 -3.24
N ASP A 276 -25.43 9.27 -3.03
CA ASP A 276 -24.39 9.61 -4.01
C ASP A 276 -23.47 8.43 -4.35
N ILE A 277 -23.06 7.64 -3.34
CA ILE A 277 -22.21 6.46 -3.53
C ILE A 277 -22.95 5.36 -4.29
N SER A 278 -24.24 5.16 -4.02
CA SER A 278 -25.06 4.20 -4.76
C SER A 278 -25.12 4.54 -6.26
N ASP A 279 -25.23 5.83 -6.60
CA ASP A 279 -25.32 6.30 -7.99
C ASP A 279 -23.95 6.30 -8.70
N ARG A 280 -22.89 6.67 -7.99
CA ARG A 280 -21.55 6.89 -8.58
C ARG A 280 -20.65 5.66 -8.49
N GLY A 281 -20.92 4.77 -7.55
CA GLY A 281 -20.14 3.58 -7.27
C GLY A 281 -18.98 3.80 -6.28
N ILE A 282 -18.30 2.70 -5.98
CA ILE A 282 -17.09 2.63 -5.16
C ILE A 282 -15.87 2.59 -6.07
N VAL A 283 -14.85 3.40 -5.77
CA VAL A 283 -13.57 3.36 -6.47
C VAL A 283 -12.55 2.57 -5.66
N MET A 284 -11.95 1.56 -6.27
CA MET A 284 -10.90 0.74 -5.66
C MET A 284 -9.51 1.14 -6.16
N THR A 285 -8.54 1.21 -5.25
CA THR A 285 -7.13 1.45 -5.53
C THR A 285 -6.23 0.46 -4.77
N GLY A 286 -4.92 0.60 -4.95
CA GLY A 286 -3.93 -0.19 -4.23
C GLY A 286 -3.64 -1.54 -4.89
N GLY A 287 -2.44 -2.09 -4.64
CA GLY A 287 -2.02 -3.34 -5.29
C GLY A 287 -2.87 -4.56 -4.92
N GLY A 288 -3.49 -4.56 -3.74
CA GLY A 288 -4.33 -5.66 -3.25
C GLY A 288 -5.68 -5.76 -3.96
N CYS A 289 -6.20 -4.69 -4.58
CA CYS A 289 -7.44 -4.76 -5.35
C CYS A 289 -7.30 -5.55 -6.66
N LEU A 290 -6.06 -5.80 -7.11
CA LEU A 290 -5.77 -6.53 -8.35
C LEU A 290 -5.92 -8.05 -8.21
N VAL A 291 -6.19 -8.56 -7.02
CA VAL A 291 -6.59 -9.98 -6.85
C VAL A 291 -7.88 -10.22 -7.62
N TYR A 292 -7.90 -11.25 -8.46
CA TYR A 292 -9.01 -11.47 -9.38
C TYR A 292 -10.37 -11.55 -8.66
N GLY A 293 -11.28 -10.68 -9.09
CA GLY A 293 -12.67 -10.65 -8.64
C GLY A 293 -12.91 -9.90 -7.34
N MET A 294 -11.95 -9.12 -6.84
CA MET A 294 -12.15 -8.28 -5.67
C MET A 294 -13.27 -7.25 -5.87
N ASP A 295 -13.24 -6.56 -7.01
CA ASP A 295 -14.30 -5.66 -7.50
C ASP A 295 -15.65 -6.37 -7.56
N LYS A 296 -15.71 -7.53 -8.20
CA LYS A 296 -16.93 -8.33 -8.37
C LYS A 296 -17.52 -8.80 -7.06
N LEU A 297 -16.67 -9.26 -6.14
CA LEU A 297 -17.09 -9.70 -4.82
C LEU A 297 -17.69 -8.53 -4.05
N LEU A 298 -17.03 -7.38 -4.09
CA LEU A 298 -17.50 -6.20 -3.37
C LEU A 298 -18.80 -5.66 -3.96
N GLU A 299 -18.92 -5.63 -5.29
CA GLU A 299 -20.18 -5.26 -5.98
C GLU A 299 -21.30 -6.24 -5.64
N TYR A 300 -21.03 -7.55 -5.64
CA TYR A 300 -22.01 -8.57 -5.26
C TYR A 300 -22.49 -8.43 -3.80
N LYS A 301 -21.58 -8.08 -2.88
CA LYS A 301 -21.89 -7.98 -1.44
C LYS A 301 -22.59 -6.68 -1.07
N THR A 302 -22.23 -5.58 -1.72
CA THR A 302 -22.77 -4.24 -1.43
C THR A 302 -23.96 -3.87 -2.29
N GLY A 303 -24.10 -4.45 -3.49
CA GLY A 303 -25.07 -4.04 -4.50
C GLY A 303 -24.72 -2.72 -5.20
N ILE A 304 -23.53 -2.16 -4.91
CA ILE A 304 -23.05 -0.89 -5.46
C ILE A 304 -22.00 -1.19 -6.53
N LYS A 305 -22.07 -0.49 -7.66
CA LYS A 305 -21.09 -0.63 -8.74
C LYS A 305 -19.67 -0.37 -8.22
N VAL A 306 -18.71 -1.23 -8.57
CA VAL A 306 -17.31 -1.08 -8.17
C VAL A 306 -16.41 -0.86 -9.39
N ILE A 307 -15.49 0.09 -9.29
CA ILE A 307 -14.57 0.47 -10.37
C ILE A 307 -13.15 0.43 -9.82
N ILE A 308 -12.26 -0.35 -10.43
CA ILE A 308 -10.83 -0.30 -10.13
C ILE A 308 -10.20 0.85 -10.93
N ALA A 309 -9.39 1.69 -10.27
CA ALA A 309 -8.67 2.76 -10.95
C ALA A 309 -7.65 2.24 -11.97
N ASP A 310 -7.48 2.94 -13.10
CA ASP A 310 -6.63 2.51 -14.22
C ASP A 310 -5.18 2.16 -13.81
N ASP A 311 -4.57 2.98 -12.95
CA ASP A 311 -3.26 2.71 -12.33
C ASP A 311 -3.40 2.63 -10.81
N ALA A 312 -4.17 1.65 -10.35
CA ALA A 312 -4.49 1.42 -8.95
C ALA A 312 -3.26 1.43 -8.02
N VAL A 313 -2.12 0.90 -8.47
CA VAL A 313 -0.90 0.82 -7.66
C VAL A 313 -0.22 2.18 -7.49
N SER A 314 -0.37 3.10 -8.44
CA SER A 314 0.27 4.42 -8.37
C SER A 314 -0.63 5.52 -7.81
N CYS A 315 -1.93 5.25 -7.61
CA CYS A 315 -2.91 6.26 -7.19
C CYS A 315 -2.41 7.08 -5.99
N VAL A 316 -2.00 6.44 -4.91
CA VAL A 316 -1.54 7.13 -3.69
C VAL A 316 -0.35 8.04 -3.98
N ALA A 317 0.69 7.53 -4.66
CA ALA A 317 1.88 8.32 -4.99
C ALA A 317 1.58 9.49 -5.93
N ILE A 318 0.71 9.29 -6.93
CA ILE A 318 0.27 10.33 -7.87
C ILE A 318 -0.51 11.40 -7.12
N GLY A 319 -1.49 11.02 -6.30
CA GLY A 319 -2.29 11.96 -5.52
C GLY A 319 -1.44 12.75 -4.53
N THR A 320 -0.57 12.07 -3.79
CA THR A 320 0.40 12.69 -2.87
C THR A 320 1.25 13.75 -3.58
N GLY A 321 1.75 13.41 -4.78
CA GLY A 321 2.50 14.32 -5.62
C GLY A 321 1.69 15.51 -6.15
N LYS A 322 0.46 15.28 -6.61
CA LYS A 322 -0.45 16.34 -7.08
C LYS A 322 -0.89 17.29 -5.96
N THR A 323 -1.05 16.80 -4.74
CA THR A 323 -1.42 17.62 -3.57
C THR A 323 -0.35 18.67 -3.26
N LEU A 324 0.94 18.32 -3.40
CA LEU A 324 2.04 19.28 -3.25
C LEU A 324 1.93 20.48 -4.20
N ASP A 325 1.32 20.30 -5.37
CA ASP A 325 1.15 21.36 -6.37
C ASP A 325 0.20 22.46 -5.89
N ASN A 326 -0.75 22.11 -5.02
CA ASN A 326 -1.83 22.96 -4.56
C ASN A 326 -1.76 23.27 -3.05
N LEU A 327 -0.58 23.13 -2.43
CA LEU A 327 -0.40 23.32 -0.98
C LEU A 327 -0.92 24.67 -0.46
N ASP A 328 -0.85 25.73 -1.26
CA ASP A 328 -1.35 27.05 -0.87
C ASP A 328 -2.89 27.17 -0.93
N TYR A 329 -3.54 26.36 -1.78
CA TYR A 329 -5.00 26.25 -1.89
C TYR A 329 -5.55 25.36 -0.76
N LEU A 330 -4.91 24.21 -0.52
CA LEU A 330 -5.33 23.23 0.49
C LEU A 330 -5.12 23.74 1.92
N LYS A 331 -4.11 24.57 2.18
CA LYS A 331 -3.97 25.28 3.46
C LYS A 331 -5.16 26.14 3.85
N LYS A 332 -5.96 26.58 2.87
CA LYS A 332 -7.11 27.46 3.10
C LYS A 332 -8.41 26.69 3.34
N GLU A 333 -8.49 25.44 2.87
CA GLU A 333 -9.72 24.63 2.90
C GLU A 333 -9.63 23.38 3.79
N LEU A 334 -8.44 22.80 4.00
CA LEU A 334 -8.22 21.55 4.77
C LEU A 334 -7.54 21.75 6.12
N PHE A 335 -6.82 22.86 6.30
CA PHE A 335 -6.14 23.17 7.54
C PHE A 335 -6.83 24.38 8.15
N THR A 336 -7.80 24.15 9.04
CA THR A 336 -8.11 25.15 10.06
C THR A 336 -6.83 25.44 10.81
N ASP A 337 -6.34 26.67 10.69
CA ASP A 337 -5.34 27.25 11.58
C ASP A 337 -5.79 26.96 13.03
N ILE A 338 -5.13 26.00 13.68
CA ILE A 338 -5.07 25.98 15.13
C ILE A 338 -4.05 27.06 15.47
N SER A 339 -4.58 28.26 15.69
CA SER A 339 -3.91 29.38 16.36
C SER A 339 -3.39 28.98 17.72
#